data_AF-A0A9D6J8U9-F1
#
_entry.id   AF-A0A9D6J8U9-F1
#
_cell.length_a   1.000
_cell.length_b   1.000
_cell.length_c   1.000
_cell.angle_alpha   90.00
_cell.angle_beta   90.00
_cell.angle_gamma   90.00
#
_symmetry.space_group_name_H-M   'P 1'
#
loop_
_entity.id
_entity.type
_entity.pdbx_description
1 polymer ?
#
loop_
_entity_poly.entity_id
_entity_poly.type
_entity_poly.pdbx_seq_one_letter_code
_entity_poly.pdbx_strand_id
1 'polypeptide(L)'
;MEIKFGTSGWRDVIADGFTFHQVRICTQAIADHLNSQNHKGGIVLGSDTRFLSRQFMQASAEILAGNGIKTFLCVRDTPTPVISFEILRRKAAGGINFTASHNPPEYQGLKFSPAWGGPALPETTSDIERRANDLAKGGKYLRIDFEEAKNRGLVEEIDPRENYLSNLKTKINFNKIRETSLKILVNPMYGTSRGYLDSILREVGCRVSVMNDHLDPYFGGFRPEPSESEISDMMARMKEENFDIGLATDGDADRFGILDVGGKFFEPNQILGMLLDHLKGTRGWGGGVARSVATTHLVDAVARFHNLEVFETPVGFKYIGELISQD
;
A
#
# COMPACT_ATOMS: atom_id res chain seq x y z
N MET A 1 -17.50 19.61 -7.67
CA MET A 1 -16.24 19.63 -6.91
C MET A 1 -15.18 19.00 -7.80
N GLU A 2 -13.97 19.57 -7.82
CA GLU A 2 -12.87 19.16 -8.72
C GLU A 2 -12.11 17.98 -8.12
N ILE A 3 -11.97 16.88 -8.86
CA ILE A 3 -11.15 15.73 -8.44
C ILE A 3 -9.69 16.10 -8.68
N LYS A 4 -8.83 15.96 -7.66
CA LYS A 4 -7.40 16.25 -7.76
C LYS A 4 -6.57 15.05 -7.32
N PHE A 5 -5.72 14.56 -8.23
CA PHE A 5 -4.74 13.54 -7.94
C PHE A 5 -3.49 14.18 -7.35
N GLY A 6 -3.28 13.95 -6.06
CA GLY A 6 -2.03 14.29 -5.39
C GLY A 6 -0.89 13.34 -5.76
N THR A 7 0.17 13.36 -4.97
CA THR A 7 1.33 12.46 -5.14
C THR A 7 1.00 10.98 -4.98
N SER A 8 -0.14 10.65 -4.36
CA SER A 8 -0.54 9.27 -4.02
C SER A 8 -2.05 9.10 -4.17
N GLY A 9 -2.58 9.42 -5.35
CA GLY A 9 -4.01 9.29 -5.67
C GLY A 9 -4.84 10.51 -5.28
N TRP A 10 -6.15 10.37 -5.37
CA TRP A 10 -7.12 11.36 -4.89
C TRP A 10 -7.55 11.02 -3.46
N ARG A 11 -7.59 12.00 -2.57
CA ARG A 11 -8.04 11.86 -1.17
C ARG A 11 -9.00 12.97 -0.82
N ASP A 12 -10.02 12.65 -0.05
CA ASP A 12 -10.99 13.62 0.44
C ASP A 12 -11.74 13.10 1.68
N VAL A 13 -12.52 13.96 2.32
CA VAL A 13 -13.38 13.59 3.46
C VAL A 13 -14.60 12.82 2.95
N ILE A 14 -14.92 11.72 3.61
CA ILE A 14 -16.08 10.89 3.30
C ILE A 14 -17.35 11.72 3.41
N ALA A 15 -18.24 11.57 2.42
CA ALA A 15 -19.52 12.28 2.27
C ALA A 15 -19.44 13.79 1.98
N ASP A 16 -18.27 14.44 2.10
CA ASP A 16 -18.04 15.79 1.57
C ASP A 16 -17.57 15.69 0.10
N GLY A 17 -16.28 15.45 -0.12
CA GLY A 17 -15.74 15.23 -1.46
C GLY A 17 -15.66 13.77 -1.87
N PHE A 18 -15.45 12.84 -0.92
CA PHE A 18 -15.35 11.41 -1.22
C PHE A 18 -16.72 10.74 -1.17
N THR A 19 -17.42 10.73 -2.31
CA THR A 19 -18.77 10.16 -2.46
C THR A 19 -18.80 9.04 -3.48
N PHE A 20 -19.83 8.18 -3.43
CA PHE A 20 -20.04 7.12 -4.43
C PHE A 20 -20.11 7.66 -5.86
N HIS A 21 -20.68 8.86 -6.06
CA HIS A 21 -20.75 9.48 -7.38
C HIS A 21 -19.35 9.80 -7.92
N GLN A 22 -18.52 10.44 -7.09
CA GLN A 22 -17.15 10.80 -7.46
C GLN A 22 -16.26 9.56 -7.66
N VAL A 23 -16.43 8.51 -6.84
CA VAL A 23 -15.75 7.23 -7.05
C VAL A 23 -16.11 6.61 -8.40
N ARG A 24 -17.39 6.61 -8.79
CA ARG A 24 -17.82 6.10 -10.09
C ARG A 24 -17.25 6.91 -11.26
N ILE A 25 -17.25 8.24 -11.16
CA ILE A 25 -16.62 9.13 -12.15
C ILE A 25 -15.13 8.85 -12.28
N CYS A 26 -14.42 8.80 -11.15
CA CYS A 26 -12.98 8.55 -11.14
C CYS A 26 -12.65 7.16 -11.71
N THR A 27 -13.45 6.15 -11.37
CA THR A 27 -13.29 4.79 -11.93
C THR A 27 -13.56 4.75 -13.43
N GLN A 28 -14.56 5.48 -13.92
CA GLN A 28 -14.82 5.59 -15.36
C GLN A 28 -13.64 6.25 -16.08
N ALA A 29 -13.06 7.30 -15.51
CA ALA A 29 -11.87 7.94 -16.07
C ALA A 29 -10.67 6.98 -16.15
N ILE A 30 -10.48 6.12 -15.16
CA ILE A 30 -9.48 5.04 -15.17
C ILE A 30 -9.80 4.02 -16.28
N ALA A 31 -11.06 3.60 -16.41
CA ALA A 31 -11.47 2.68 -17.47
C ALA A 31 -11.20 3.28 -18.88
N ASP A 32 -11.54 4.54 -19.09
CA ASP A 32 -11.29 5.26 -20.34
C ASP A 32 -9.80 5.40 -20.65
N HIS A 33 -8.98 5.68 -19.62
CA HIS A 33 -7.53 5.72 -19.74
C HIS A 33 -7.00 4.36 -20.21
N LEU A 34 -7.36 3.27 -19.53
CA LEU A 34 -6.92 1.91 -19.86
C LEU A 34 -7.36 1.47 -21.27
N ASN A 35 -8.60 1.77 -21.64
CA ASN A 35 -9.14 1.48 -22.96
C ASN A 35 -8.39 2.25 -24.05
N SER A 36 -7.99 3.50 -23.79
CA SER A 36 -7.19 4.29 -24.75
C SER A 36 -5.80 3.70 -25.00
N GLN A 37 -5.26 2.93 -24.05
CA GLN A 37 -3.98 2.24 -24.15
C GLN A 37 -4.12 0.79 -24.65
N ASN A 38 -5.33 0.36 -25.00
CA ASN A 38 -5.63 -1.02 -25.42
C ASN A 38 -5.18 -2.11 -24.43
N HIS A 39 -5.12 -1.81 -23.13
CA HIS A 39 -4.77 -2.81 -22.12
C HIS A 39 -5.78 -3.97 -22.10
N LYS A 40 -5.26 -5.20 -21.97
CA LYS A 40 -6.08 -6.43 -21.94
C LYS A 40 -6.10 -7.13 -20.57
N GLY A 41 -5.30 -6.65 -19.61
CA GLY A 41 -5.29 -7.17 -18.24
C GLY A 41 -6.50 -6.69 -17.43
N GLY A 42 -6.89 -7.46 -16.42
CA GLY A 42 -7.88 -7.02 -15.45
C GLY A 42 -7.32 -5.98 -14.46
N ILE A 43 -8.15 -5.54 -13.52
CA ILE A 43 -7.78 -4.61 -12.45
C ILE A 43 -7.89 -5.28 -11.08
N VAL A 44 -6.84 -5.18 -10.28
CA VAL A 44 -6.87 -5.61 -8.87
C VAL A 44 -7.55 -4.53 -8.03
N LEU A 45 -8.61 -4.87 -7.31
CA LEU A 45 -9.29 -3.95 -6.38
C LEU A 45 -9.03 -4.37 -4.94
N GLY A 46 -8.43 -3.48 -4.16
CA GLY A 46 -8.23 -3.67 -2.73
C GLY A 46 -8.56 -2.40 -1.95
N SER A 47 -8.58 -2.52 -0.64
CA SER A 47 -8.85 -1.40 0.26
C SER A 47 -8.17 -1.57 1.60
N ASP A 48 -8.05 -0.47 2.34
CA ASP A 48 -7.81 -0.52 3.78
C ASP A 48 -9.09 -0.75 4.59
N THR A 49 -9.00 -0.54 5.92
CA THR A 49 -10.07 -0.78 6.89
C THR A 49 -11.06 0.37 7.07
N ARG A 50 -10.90 1.47 6.34
CA ARG A 50 -11.73 2.67 6.47
C ARG A 50 -13.20 2.39 6.20
N PHE A 51 -14.02 3.29 6.73
CA PHE A 51 -15.47 3.21 6.58
C PHE A 51 -15.85 3.21 5.09
N LEU A 52 -16.80 2.33 4.73
CA LEU A 52 -17.30 2.11 3.35
C LEU A 52 -16.28 1.65 2.29
N SER A 53 -15.03 1.34 2.67
CA SER A 53 -13.99 0.86 1.75
C SER A 53 -14.48 -0.27 0.82
N ARG A 54 -15.15 -1.30 1.37
CA ARG A 54 -15.68 -2.42 0.59
C ARG A 54 -16.77 -1.99 -0.41
N GLN A 55 -17.65 -1.09 0.00
CA GLN A 55 -18.73 -0.58 -0.84
C GLN A 55 -18.18 0.29 -1.97
N PHE A 56 -17.11 1.06 -1.73
CA PHE A 56 -16.42 1.78 -2.79
C PHE A 56 -15.75 0.84 -3.79
N MET A 57 -15.12 -0.25 -3.33
CA MET A 57 -14.59 -1.28 -4.24
C MET A 57 -15.69 -1.89 -5.12
N GLN A 58 -16.85 -2.22 -4.54
CA GLN A 58 -17.99 -2.76 -5.29
C GLN A 58 -18.48 -1.75 -6.33
N ALA A 59 -18.64 -0.48 -5.95
CA ALA A 59 -19.05 0.58 -6.88
C ALA A 59 -18.05 0.75 -8.04
N SER A 60 -16.75 0.59 -7.81
CA SER A 60 -15.76 0.58 -8.89
C SER A 60 -15.83 -0.67 -9.76
N ALA A 61 -16.04 -1.84 -9.16
CA ALA A 61 -16.19 -3.10 -9.89
C ALA A 61 -17.37 -3.04 -10.88
N GLU A 62 -18.50 -2.44 -10.48
CA GLU A 62 -19.67 -2.20 -11.34
C GLU A 62 -19.32 -1.36 -12.58
N ILE A 63 -18.50 -0.31 -12.41
CA ILE A 63 -18.09 0.58 -13.50
C ILE A 63 -17.09 -0.12 -14.43
N LEU A 64 -16.07 -0.76 -13.87
CA LEU A 64 -15.08 -1.51 -14.64
C LEU A 64 -15.76 -2.61 -15.47
N ALA A 65 -16.69 -3.36 -14.87
CA ALA A 65 -17.44 -4.39 -15.57
C ALA A 65 -18.37 -3.81 -16.64
N GLY A 66 -18.99 -2.64 -16.41
CA GLY A 66 -19.75 -1.92 -17.43
C GLY A 66 -18.91 -1.51 -18.66
N ASN A 67 -17.60 -1.33 -18.46
CA ASN A 67 -16.62 -1.08 -19.52
C ASN A 67 -15.97 -2.37 -20.09
N GLY A 68 -16.44 -3.55 -19.67
CA GLY A 68 -15.88 -4.84 -20.10
C GLY A 68 -14.51 -5.18 -19.49
N ILE A 69 -14.08 -4.46 -18.45
CA ILE A 69 -12.80 -4.68 -17.77
C ILE A 69 -12.99 -5.67 -16.63
N LYS A 70 -12.26 -6.79 -16.69
CA LYS A 70 -12.27 -7.80 -15.62
C LYS A 70 -11.66 -7.22 -14.34
N THR A 71 -12.25 -7.56 -13.20
CA THR A 71 -11.84 -7.12 -11.88
C THR A 71 -11.47 -8.32 -11.01
N PHE A 72 -10.34 -8.21 -10.30
CA PHE A 72 -9.93 -9.12 -9.23
C PHE A 72 -10.17 -8.42 -7.89
N LEU A 73 -11.31 -8.69 -7.27
CA LEU A 73 -11.77 -8.03 -6.05
C LEU A 73 -11.23 -8.75 -4.80
N CYS A 74 -10.39 -8.10 -4.02
CA CYS A 74 -9.92 -8.67 -2.76
C CYS A 74 -11.08 -8.91 -1.79
N VAL A 75 -11.16 -10.12 -1.21
CA VAL A 75 -12.26 -10.52 -0.31
C VAL A 75 -12.22 -9.84 1.05
N ARG A 76 -11.10 -9.22 1.40
CA ARG A 76 -10.85 -8.49 2.64
C ARG A 76 -9.94 -7.29 2.37
N ASP A 77 -9.82 -6.45 3.38
CA ASP A 77 -8.81 -5.39 3.42
C ASP A 77 -7.42 -5.97 3.13
N THR A 78 -6.64 -5.26 2.33
CA THR A 78 -5.42 -5.78 1.70
C THR A 78 -4.35 -4.70 1.67
N PRO A 79 -3.13 -4.97 2.18
CA PRO A 79 -2.02 -4.01 2.12
C PRO A 79 -1.73 -3.51 0.71
N THR A 80 -1.37 -2.22 0.59
CA THR A 80 -0.87 -1.63 -0.66
C THR A 80 0.21 -2.49 -1.34
N PRO A 81 1.26 -2.98 -0.65
CA PRO A 81 2.28 -3.83 -1.28
C PRO A 81 1.74 -5.19 -1.78
N VAL A 82 0.66 -5.71 -1.19
CA VAL A 82 0.02 -6.95 -1.65
C VAL A 82 -0.75 -6.71 -2.96
N ILE A 83 -1.41 -5.55 -3.08
CA ILE A 83 -2.07 -5.14 -4.33
C ILE A 83 -1.02 -4.98 -5.44
N SER A 84 0.09 -4.30 -5.15
CA SER A 84 1.23 -4.17 -6.08
C SER A 84 1.76 -5.52 -6.56
N PHE A 85 1.95 -6.46 -5.63
CA PHE A 85 2.36 -7.82 -5.94
C PHE A 85 1.36 -8.56 -6.85
N GLU A 86 0.05 -8.45 -6.59
CA GLU A 86 -0.97 -9.10 -7.42
C GLU A 86 -1.04 -8.51 -8.84
N ILE A 87 -0.82 -7.21 -8.99
CA ILE A 87 -0.73 -6.57 -10.31
C ILE A 87 0.36 -7.26 -11.13
N LEU A 88 1.56 -7.39 -10.56
CA LEU A 88 2.71 -8.02 -11.21
C LEU A 88 2.49 -9.52 -11.46
N ARG A 89 2.04 -10.26 -10.45
CA ARG A 89 1.82 -11.72 -10.52
C ARG A 89 0.81 -12.08 -11.60
N ARG A 90 -0.27 -11.32 -11.73
CA ARG A 90 -1.36 -11.56 -12.69
C ARG A 90 -1.11 -10.91 -14.05
N LYS A 91 -0.06 -10.09 -14.19
CA LYS A 91 0.14 -9.20 -15.35
C LYS A 91 -1.13 -8.36 -15.61
N ALA A 92 -1.70 -7.83 -14.51
CA ALA A 92 -2.89 -7.01 -14.54
C ALA A 92 -2.62 -5.69 -15.27
N ALA A 93 -3.66 -5.03 -15.77
CA ALA A 93 -3.53 -3.70 -16.35
C ALA A 93 -3.25 -2.61 -15.29
N GLY A 94 -3.50 -2.95 -14.03
CA GLY A 94 -3.25 -2.10 -12.88
C GLY A 94 -4.04 -2.54 -11.66
N GLY A 95 -4.12 -1.67 -10.67
CA GLY A 95 -4.94 -1.83 -9.48
C GLY A 95 -5.47 -0.51 -8.96
N ILE A 96 -6.63 -0.56 -8.32
CA ILE A 96 -7.18 0.54 -7.54
C ILE A 96 -7.15 0.14 -6.08
N ASN A 97 -6.53 0.98 -5.25
CA ASN A 97 -6.50 0.80 -3.82
C ASN A 97 -7.30 1.91 -3.13
N PHE A 98 -8.33 1.52 -2.38
CA PHE A 98 -9.12 2.42 -1.56
C PHE A 98 -8.47 2.62 -0.21
N THR A 99 -7.75 3.73 -0.08
CA THR A 99 -7.06 4.08 1.16
C THR A 99 -6.64 5.55 1.17
N ALA A 100 -6.70 6.15 2.36
CA ALA A 100 -6.03 7.42 2.65
C ALA A 100 -4.74 7.23 3.49
N SER A 101 -4.16 6.02 3.54
CA SER A 101 -2.93 5.68 4.28
C SER A 101 -3.04 6.11 5.75
N HIS A 102 -2.14 6.96 6.23
CA HIS A 102 -2.03 7.50 7.58
C HIS A 102 -2.99 8.66 7.90
N ASN A 103 -3.83 9.11 6.95
CA ASN A 103 -4.77 10.22 7.22
C ASN A 103 -5.76 9.88 8.36
N PRO A 104 -6.38 10.88 9.00
CA PRO A 104 -7.47 10.65 9.98
C PRO A 104 -8.62 9.77 9.45
N PRO A 105 -9.41 9.12 10.32
CA PRO A 105 -10.43 8.14 9.91
C PRO A 105 -11.53 8.67 8.99
N GLU A 106 -11.84 9.97 9.05
CA GLU A 106 -12.86 10.62 8.24
C GLU A 106 -12.46 10.78 6.76
N TYR A 107 -11.18 10.57 6.43
CA TYR A 107 -10.69 10.60 5.05
C TYR A 107 -10.85 9.24 4.37
N GLN A 108 -11.01 9.27 3.05
CA GLN A 108 -10.83 8.13 2.16
C GLN A 108 -10.02 8.56 0.93
N GLY A 109 -9.43 7.59 0.23
CA GLY A 109 -8.73 7.85 -1.01
C GLY A 109 -8.91 6.77 -2.05
N LEU A 110 -8.55 7.13 -3.29
CA LEU A 110 -8.47 6.24 -4.43
C LEU A 110 -7.07 6.41 -5.04
N LYS A 111 -6.24 5.38 -4.89
CA LYS A 111 -4.93 5.27 -5.54
C LYS A 111 -5.05 4.41 -6.78
N PHE A 112 -4.43 4.81 -7.89
CA PHE A 112 -4.28 3.97 -9.08
C PHE A 112 -2.81 3.59 -9.28
N SER A 113 -2.58 2.30 -9.50
CA SER A 113 -1.29 1.71 -9.82
C SER A 113 -1.35 1.09 -11.21
N PRO A 114 -0.55 1.52 -12.20
CA PRO A 114 -0.53 0.93 -13.53
C PRO A 114 0.07 -0.49 -13.54
N ALA A 115 0.17 -1.11 -14.72
CA ALA A 115 0.64 -2.48 -14.91
C ALA A 115 2.03 -2.81 -14.33
N TRP A 116 2.88 -1.80 -14.10
CA TRP A 116 4.19 -1.96 -13.45
C TRP A 116 4.10 -2.12 -11.92
N GLY A 117 2.91 -1.97 -11.34
CA GLY A 117 2.63 -2.30 -9.94
C GLY A 117 2.90 -1.21 -8.91
N GLY A 118 3.63 -0.15 -9.23
CA GLY A 118 3.81 0.98 -8.32
C GLY A 118 2.85 2.16 -8.58
N PRO A 119 3.06 3.33 -7.98
CA PRO A 119 2.15 4.47 -8.11
C PRO A 119 2.11 5.00 -9.55
N ALA A 120 0.94 5.45 -10.01
CA ALA A 120 0.84 6.12 -11.31
C ALA A 120 1.80 7.31 -11.44
N LEU A 121 2.49 7.38 -12.59
CA LEU A 121 3.39 8.50 -12.94
C LEU A 121 2.58 9.77 -13.23
N PRO A 122 3.20 10.96 -13.16
CA PRO A 122 2.50 12.24 -13.34
C PRO A 122 1.61 12.28 -14.59
N GLU A 123 2.10 11.78 -15.73
CA GLU A 123 1.40 11.78 -17.02
C GLU A 123 0.11 10.96 -16.94
N THR A 124 0.16 9.81 -16.26
CA THR A 124 -1.01 8.94 -16.06
C THR A 124 -2.03 9.60 -15.14
N THR A 125 -1.58 10.17 -14.01
CA THR A 125 -2.48 10.85 -13.07
C THR A 125 -3.14 12.07 -13.69
N SER A 126 -2.41 12.86 -14.49
CA SER A 126 -2.94 14.04 -15.18
C SER A 126 -3.96 13.67 -16.26
N ASP A 127 -3.76 12.55 -16.97
CA ASP A 127 -4.74 12.05 -17.94
C ASP A 127 -6.05 11.63 -17.26
N ILE A 128 -5.95 10.84 -16.18
CA ILE A 128 -7.12 10.39 -15.40
C ILE A 128 -7.85 11.57 -14.76
N GLU A 129 -7.12 12.52 -14.16
CA GLU A 129 -7.68 13.72 -13.55
C GLU A 129 -8.47 14.56 -14.58
N ARG A 130 -7.89 14.80 -15.75
CA ARG A 130 -8.56 15.54 -16.82
C ARG A 130 -9.87 14.86 -17.22
N ARG A 131 -9.82 13.55 -17.49
CA ARG A 131 -11.02 12.75 -17.85
C ARG A 131 -12.08 12.78 -16.75
N ALA A 132 -11.67 12.62 -15.49
CA ALA A 132 -12.58 12.63 -14.35
C ALA A 132 -13.29 13.99 -14.21
N ASN A 133 -12.56 15.09 -14.35
CA ASN A 133 -13.13 16.43 -14.26
C ASN A 133 -14.02 16.77 -15.46
N ASP A 134 -13.74 16.24 -16.65
CA ASP A 134 -14.64 16.37 -17.80
C ASP A 134 -15.92 15.55 -17.62
N LEU A 135 -15.82 14.32 -17.10
CA LEU A 135 -16.98 13.49 -16.73
C LEU A 135 -17.83 14.16 -15.64
N ALA A 136 -17.22 14.86 -14.69
CA ALA A 136 -17.94 15.59 -13.64
C ALA A 136 -18.80 16.76 -14.16
N LYS A 137 -18.58 17.23 -15.40
CA LYS A 137 -19.37 18.30 -16.05
C LYS A 137 -20.66 17.77 -16.72
N GLY A 138 -21.12 16.57 -16.37
CA GLY A 138 -22.32 15.95 -16.92
C GLY A 138 -22.06 14.77 -17.87
N GLY A 139 -20.85 14.23 -17.87
CA GLY A 139 -20.53 12.98 -18.55
C GLY A 139 -21.26 11.78 -17.94
N LYS A 140 -21.38 10.70 -18.73
CA LYS A 140 -21.99 9.44 -18.31
C LYS A 140 -20.91 8.40 -18.04
N TYR A 141 -21.16 7.52 -17.08
CA TYR A 141 -20.36 6.33 -16.86
C TYR A 141 -21.16 5.08 -17.23
N LEU A 142 -20.46 4.02 -17.64
CA LEU A 142 -21.04 2.72 -17.88
C LEU A 142 -21.08 1.94 -16.56
N ARG A 143 -22.22 1.34 -16.24
CA ARG A 143 -22.43 0.59 -15.01
C ARG A 143 -23.26 -0.65 -15.32
N ILE A 144 -22.89 -1.78 -14.75
CA ILE A 144 -23.79 -2.93 -14.61
C ILE A 144 -23.92 -3.29 -13.13
N ASP A 145 -24.96 -4.04 -12.78
CA ASP A 145 -25.16 -4.50 -11.40
C ASP A 145 -24.01 -5.42 -10.94
N PHE A 146 -23.67 -5.37 -9.66
CA PHE A 146 -22.55 -6.14 -9.11
C PHE A 146 -22.75 -7.66 -9.24
N GLU A 147 -23.95 -8.17 -8.97
CA GLU A 147 -24.24 -9.61 -9.11
C GLU A 147 -24.30 -10.02 -10.58
N GLU A 148 -24.81 -9.15 -11.46
CA GLU A 148 -24.69 -9.37 -12.90
C GLU A 148 -23.22 -9.45 -13.35
N ALA A 149 -22.36 -8.55 -12.86
CA ALA A 149 -20.94 -8.53 -13.17
C ALA A 149 -20.23 -9.82 -12.71
N LYS A 150 -20.57 -10.34 -11.53
CA LYS A 150 -20.08 -11.63 -11.02
C LYS A 150 -20.56 -12.79 -11.90
N ASN A 151 -21.85 -12.84 -12.23
CA ASN A 151 -22.43 -13.89 -13.07
C ASN A 151 -21.82 -13.91 -14.48
N ARG A 152 -21.41 -12.75 -15.00
CA ARG A 152 -20.71 -12.60 -16.29
C ARG A 152 -19.21 -12.91 -16.22
N GLY A 153 -18.68 -13.24 -15.04
CA GLY A 153 -17.24 -13.50 -14.83
C GLY A 153 -16.35 -12.25 -14.97
N LEU A 154 -16.95 -11.06 -14.94
CA LEU A 154 -16.24 -9.78 -14.98
C LEU A 154 -15.72 -9.36 -13.61
N VAL A 155 -16.27 -9.91 -12.53
CA VAL A 155 -15.77 -9.74 -11.16
C VAL A 155 -15.40 -11.11 -10.59
N GLU A 156 -14.12 -11.28 -10.27
CA GLU A 156 -13.55 -12.46 -9.61
C GLU A 156 -13.13 -12.06 -8.19
N GLU A 157 -13.72 -12.68 -7.18
CA GLU A 157 -13.28 -12.50 -5.79
C GLU A 157 -11.99 -13.29 -5.55
N ILE A 158 -10.98 -12.64 -4.94
CA ILE A 158 -9.65 -13.22 -4.72
C ILE A 158 -9.16 -13.02 -3.28
N ASP A 159 -8.39 -13.97 -2.78
CA ASP A 159 -7.56 -13.79 -1.58
C ASP A 159 -6.07 -13.87 -1.98
N PRO A 160 -5.33 -12.74 -1.98
CA PRO A 160 -3.93 -12.73 -2.38
C PRO A 160 -2.95 -13.12 -1.26
N ARG A 161 -3.43 -13.29 -0.03
CA ARG A 161 -2.59 -13.42 1.17
C ARG A 161 -1.55 -14.53 1.06
N GLU A 162 -1.96 -15.76 0.78
CA GLU A 162 -1.05 -16.90 0.75
C GLU A 162 0.01 -16.79 -0.36
N ASN A 163 -0.38 -16.24 -1.53
CA ASN A 163 0.55 -16.02 -2.63
C ASN A 163 1.61 -14.97 -2.25
N TYR A 164 1.18 -13.89 -1.59
CA TYR A 164 2.09 -12.85 -1.11
C TYR A 164 3.03 -13.35 -0.01
N LEU A 165 2.52 -14.05 1.00
CA LEU A 165 3.34 -14.60 2.08
C LEU A 165 4.34 -15.64 1.56
N SER A 166 3.94 -16.46 0.59
CA SER A 166 4.84 -17.41 -0.08
C SER A 166 5.96 -16.69 -0.84
N ASN A 167 5.65 -15.60 -1.57
CA ASN A 167 6.65 -14.78 -2.23
C ASN A 167 7.61 -14.11 -1.22
N LEU A 168 7.10 -13.60 -0.09
CA LEU A 168 7.94 -13.02 0.97
C LEU A 168 8.95 -14.03 1.53
N LYS A 169 8.56 -15.30 1.69
CA LYS A 169 9.48 -16.38 2.15
C LYS A 169 10.64 -16.62 1.19
N THR A 170 10.51 -16.30 -0.09
CA THR A 170 11.62 -16.36 -1.06
C THR A 170 12.57 -15.17 -0.92
N LYS A 171 12.09 -14.06 -0.36
CA LYS A 171 12.83 -12.81 -0.23
C LYS A 171 13.49 -12.66 1.11
N ILE A 172 12.96 -13.20 2.20
CA ILE A 172 13.49 -12.99 3.56
C ILE A 172 13.96 -14.33 4.14
N ASN A 173 15.13 -14.34 4.78
CA ASN A 173 15.63 -15.53 5.46
C ASN A 173 14.96 -15.70 6.84
N PHE A 174 13.74 -16.24 6.82
CA PHE A 174 12.98 -16.49 8.05
C PHE A 174 13.57 -17.56 8.95
N ASN A 175 14.41 -18.48 8.43
CA ASN A 175 15.12 -19.45 9.25
C ASN A 175 16.09 -18.75 10.22
N LYS A 176 16.81 -17.72 9.74
CA LYS A 176 17.68 -16.90 10.59
C LYS A 176 16.90 -16.13 11.65
N ILE A 177 15.70 -15.64 11.33
CA ILE A 177 14.82 -14.97 12.28
C ILE A 177 14.27 -15.97 13.32
N ARG A 178 13.99 -17.21 12.92
CA ARG A 178 13.56 -18.26 13.85
C ARG A 178 14.64 -18.61 14.87
N GLU A 179 15.90 -18.69 14.44
CA GLU A 179 17.05 -19.04 15.30
C GLU A 179 17.23 -18.05 16.47
N THR A 180 16.82 -16.79 16.33
CA THR A 180 16.99 -15.77 17.38
C THR A 180 15.96 -15.84 18.50
N SER A 181 14.85 -16.57 18.32
CA SER A 181 13.76 -16.70 19.32
C SER A 181 13.19 -15.37 19.82
N LEU A 182 13.21 -14.32 18.98
CA LEU A 182 12.76 -12.97 19.34
C LEU A 182 11.31 -12.96 19.86
N LYS A 183 11.10 -12.17 20.92
CA LYS A 183 9.80 -11.73 21.41
C LYS A 183 9.42 -10.43 20.70
N ILE A 184 8.46 -10.51 19.80
CA ILE A 184 8.09 -9.43 18.88
C ILE A 184 6.73 -8.86 19.28
N LEU A 185 6.62 -7.53 19.33
CA LEU A 185 5.35 -6.82 19.43
C LEU A 185 4.96 -6.26 18.07
N VAL A 186 3.80 -6.62 17.55
CA VAL A 186 3.27 -6.11 16.28
C VAL A 186 2.09 -5.19 16.54
N ASN A 187 2.04 -4.05 15.86
CA ASN A 187 0.91 -3.12 15.90
C ASN A 187 0.47 -2.75 14.48
N PRO A 188 -0.53 -3.42 13.91
CA PRO A 188 -1.13 -3.05 12.63
C PRO A 188 -1.85 -1.70 12.67
N MET A 189 -2.04 -1.10 13.85
CA MET A 189 -2.80 0.13 14.07
C MET A 189 -4.20 0.04 13.45
N TYR A 190 -4.91 -1.08 13.66
CA TYR A 190 -6.22 -1.41 13.04
C TYR A 190 -6.21 -1.45 11.50
N GLY A 191 -5.03 -1.38 10.88
CA GLY A 191 -4.82 -1.39 9.45
C GLY A 191 -4.73 -2.79 8.83
N THR A 192 -4.26 -2.81 7.59
CA THR A 192 -4.31 -3.97 6.70
C THR A 192 -3.28 -5.05 6.97
N SER A 193 -2.23 -4.77 7.75
CA SER A 193 -1.17 -5.77 8.02
C SER A 193 -1.60 -6.90 8.96
N ARG A 194 -2.81 -6.81 9.56
CA ARG A 194 -3.37 -7.88 10.40
C ARG A 194 -3.63 -9.16 9.61
N GLY A 195 -3.16 -10.27 10.13
CA GLY A 195 -3.15 -11.54 9.41
C GLY A 195 -2.05 -11.63 8.35
N TYR A 196 -1.25 -10.60 8.10
CA TYR A 196 -0.10 -10.67 7.18
C TYR A 196 1.21 -10.73 7.97
N LEU A 197 1.58 -9.63 8.63
CA LEU A 197 2.86 -9.48 9.32
C LEU A 197 2.94 -10.38 10.55
N ASP A 198 1.91 -10.38 11.37
CA ASP A 198 1.83 -11.22 12.56
C ASP A 198 1.75 -12.72 12.20
N SER A 199 1.01 -13.06 11.15
CA SER A 199 0.85 -14.45 10.72
C SER A 199 2.16 -15.06 10.23
N ILE A 200 2.89 -14.37 9.35
CA ILE A 200 4.15 -14.92 8.82
C ILE A 200 5.21 -15.06 9.93
N LEU A 201 5.26 -14.11 10.87
CA LEU A 201 6.18 -14.18 12.02
C LEU A 201 5.83 -15.33 12.97
N ARG A 202 4.54 -15.59 13.22
CA ARG A 202 4.10 -16.75 14.02
C ARG A 202 4.39 -18.06 13.30
N GLU A 203 4.11 -18.14 12.00
CA GLU A 203 4.34 -19.36 11.20
C GLU A 203 5.81 -19.80 11.23
N VAL A 204 6.74 -18.85 11.22
CA VAL A 204 8.17 -19.14 11.25
C VAL A 204 8.69 -19.40 12.67
N GLY A 205 7.84 -19.32 13.71
CA GLY A 205 8.16 -19.72 15.08
C GLY A 205 8.58 -18.58 16.01
N CYS A 206 8.38 -17.31 15.64
CA CYS A 206 8.63 -16.18 16.55
C CYS A 206 7.56 -16.09 17.64
N ARG A 207 7.92 -15.51 18.80
CA ARG A 207 6.97 -15.24 19.89
C ARG A 207 6.31 -13.88 19.63
N VAL A 208 5.13 -13.88 19.03
CA VAL A 208 4.45 -12.65 18.57
C VAL A 208 3.27 -12.30 19.45
N SER A 209 3.30 -11.10 20.04
CA SER A 209 2.13 -10.42 20.60
C SER A 209 1.65 -9.35 19.62
N VAL A 210 0.34 -9.10 19.56
CA VAL A 210 -0.23 -8.12 18.64
C VAL A 210 -1.11 -7.13 19.41
N MET A 211 -1.07 -5.86 19.00
CA MET A 211 -1.94 -4.77 19.44
C MET A 211 -2.88 -4.38 18.32
N ASN A 212 -4.07 -3.85 18.63
CA ASN A 212 -4.94 -3.17 17.67
C ASN A 212 -5.21 -4.01 16.39
N ASP A 213 -5.51 -5.30 16.55
CA ASP A 213 -5.57 -6.30 15.47
C ASP A 213 -6.98 -6.69 15.02
N HIS A 214 -8.00 -5.95 15.45
CA HIS A 214 -9.37 -6.10 14.99
C HIS A 214 -9.75 -5.02 13.99
N LEU A 215 -10.85 -5.24 13.25
CA LEU A 215 -11.38 -4.25 12.33
C LEU A 215 -12.00 -3.10 13.13
N ASP A 216 -11.37 -1.94 13.08
CA ASP A 216 -11.93 -0.68 13.54
C ASP A 216 -11.72 0.41 12.48
N PRO A 217 -12.77 0.81 11.74
CA PRO A 217 -12.69 1.88 10.75
C PRO A 217 -12.32 3.25 11.32
N TYR A 218 -12.40 3.43 12.65
CA TYR A 218 -12.01 4.66 13.35
C TYR A 218 -10.57 4.63 13.84
N PHE A 219 -9.83 3.53 13.64
CA PHE A 219 -8.44 3.37 14.08
C PHE A 219 -8.24 3.71 15.58
N GLY A 220 -9.19 3.35 16.43
CA GLY A 220 -9.17 3.71 17.86
C GLY A 220 -9.37 5.21 18.15
N GLY A 221 -9.78 6.00 17.17
CA GLY A 221 -9.93 7.46 17.25
C GLY A 221 -8.70 8.27 16.84
N PHE A 222 -7.64 7.61 16.36
CA PHE A 222 -6.35 8.24 16.03
C PHE A 222 -5.99 8.07 14.56
N ARG A 223 -4.89 8.69 14.15
CA ARG A 223 -4.33 8.50 12.81
C ARG A 223 -3.50 7.22 12.82
N PRO A 224 -3.63 6.32 11.83
CA PRO A 224 -2.80 5.14 11.74
C PRO A 224 -1.44 5.50 11.15
N GLU A 225 -0.65 6.34 11.83
CA GLU A 225 0.71 6.72 11.45
C GLU A 225 1.71 6.09 12.43
N PRO A 226 2.69 5.28 11.99
CA PRO A 226 3.63 4.63 12.90
C PRO A 226 4.80 5.56 13.31
N SER A 227 4.48 6.78 13.75
CA SER A 227 5.45 7.75 14.28
C SER A 227 5.62 7.61 15.80
N GLU A 228 6.73 8.09 16.35
CA GLU A 228 7.00 8.06 17.79
C GLU A 228 5.84 8.63 18.63
N SER A 229 5.19 9.70 18.17
CA SER A 229 4.08 10.34 18.89
C SER A 229 2.79 9.50 18.92
N GLU A 230 2.53 8.71 17.87
CA GLU A 230 1.29 7.97 17.70
C GLU A 230 1.38 6.51 18.20
N ILE A 231 2.58 6.02 18.52
CA ILE A 231 2.81 4.66 19.04
C ILE A 231 3.36 4.65 20.48
N SER A 232 3.11 5.72 21.23
CA SER A 232 3.59 5.85 22.62
C SER A 232 3.07 4.75 23.56
N ASP A 233 1.85 4.26 23.33
CA ASP A 233 1.27 3.11 24.03
C ASP A 233 2.06 1.81 23.76
N MET A 234 2.45 1.59 22.51
CA MET A 234 3.30 0.49 22.09
C MET A 234 4.71 0.61 22.70
N MET A 235 5.28 1.81 22.77
CA MET A 235 6.59 2.05 23.43
C MET A 235 6.54 1.73 24.92
N ALA A 236 5.46 2.11 25.61
CA ALA A 236 5.26 1.74 27.02
C ALA A 236 5.19 0.21 27.19
N ARG A 237 4.40 -0.45 26.34
CA ARG A 237 4.24 -1.90 26.35
C ARG A 237 5.54 -2.66 26.03
N MET A 238 6.35 -2.15 25.11
CA MET A 238 7.70 -2.67 24.82
C MET A 238 8.54 -2.79 26.08
N LYS A 239 8.50 -1.76 26.93
CA LYS A 239 9.25 -1.68 28.20
C LYS A 239 8.66 -2.57 29.29
N GLU A 240 7.34 -2.56 29.47
CA GLU A 240 6.67 -3.31 30.54
C GLU A 240 6.77 -4.83 30.35
N GLU A 241 6.67 -5.29 29.10
CA GLU A 241 6.65 -6.71 28.78
C GLU A 241 8.00 -7.25 28.27
N ASN A 242 9.05 -6.43 28.21
CA ASN A 242 10.39 -6.80 27.75
C ASN A 242 10.39 -7.47 26.35
N PHE A 243 9.86 -6.77 25.35
CA PHE A 243 9.94 -7.20 23.95
C PHE A 243 11.31 -6.84 23.35
N ASP A 244 11.78 -7.67 22.41
CA ASP A 244 13.08 -7.49 21.75
C ASP A 244 12.99 -6.52 20.56
N ILE A 245 11.85 -6.51 19.86
CA ILE A 245 11.59 -5.63 18.73
C ILE A 245 10.09 -5.35 18.59
N GLY A 246 9.76 -4.11 18.28
CA GLY A 246 8.41 -3.65 17.99
C GLY A 246 8.28 -3.26 16.52
N LEU A 247 7.22 -3.72 15.86
CA LEU A 247 6.93 -3.47 14.45
C LEU A 247 5.52 -2.88 14.29
N ALA A 248 5.43 -1.64 13.86
CA ALA A 248 4.17 -0.97 13.54
C ALA A 248 4.04 -0.69 12.04
N THR A 249 2.81 -0.63 11.53
CA THR A 249 2.52 -0.25 10.14
C THR A 249 1.37 0.75 10.08
N ASP A 250 1.32 1.58 9.04
CA ASP A 250 0.19 2.49 8.80
C ASP A 250 -1.05 1.75 8.25
N GLY A 251 -2.12 2.51 7.98
CA GLY A 251 -3.43 1.97 7.60
C GLY A 251 -3.41 0.99 6.42
N ASP A 252 -2.66 1.31 5.36
CA ASP A 252 -2.49 0.46 4.17
C ASP A 252 -1.15 -0.29 4.13
N ALA A 253 -0.39 -0.24 5.23
CA ALA A 253 0.83 -0.98 5.48
C ALA A 253 1.91 -0.84 4.39
N ASP A 254 2.04 0.37 3.83
CA ASP A 254 3.20 0.76 3.01
C ASP A 254 4.30 1.48 3.81
N ARG A 255 3.99 1.89 5.05
CA ARG A 255 4.95 2.46 6.02
C ARG A 255 5.21 1.53 7.19
N PHE A 256 6.30 1.81 7.89
CA PHE A 256 6.70 1.09 9.09
C PHE A 256 7.16 2.03 10.20
N GLY A 257 7.01 1.57 11.44
CA GLY A 257 7.67 2.10 12.63
C GLY A 257 8.39 0.97 13.36
N ILE A 258 9.61 1.23 13.83
CA ILE A 258 10.47 0.21 14.45
C ILE A 258 10.87 0.68 15.84
N LEU A 259 10.63 -0.19 16.82
CA LEU A 259 11.06 -0.02 18.20
C LEU A 259 12.10 -1.09 18.54
N ASP A 260 13.17 -0.68 19.20
CA ASP A 260 14.17 -1.58 19.79
C ASP A 260 13.83 -1.87 21.26
N VAL A 261 14.66 -2.69 21.90
CA VAL A 261 14.58 -3.04 23.32
C VAL A 261 14.34 -1.80 24.19
N GLY A 262 13.39 -1.91 25.13
CA GLY A 262 13.03 -0.83 26.03
C GLY A 262 12.13 0.25 25.40
N GLY A 263 11.63 0.03 24.18
CA GLY A 263 10.70 0.94 23.51
C GLY A 263 11.38 2.11 22.81
N LYS A 264 12.67 2.00 22.49
CA LYS A 264 13.41 3.05 21.78
C LYS A 264 12.96 3.12 20.33
N PHE A 265 12.42 4.26 19.91
CA PHE A 265 12.06 4.51 18.52
C PHE A 265 13.31 4.71 17.65
N PHE A 266 13.30 4.10 16.46
CA PHE A 266 14.30 4.32 15.44
C PHE A 266 13.73 5.15 14.30
N GLU A 267 14.40 6.25 13.99
CA GLU A 267 14.03 7.11 12.88
C GLU A 267 14.12 6.35 11.55
N PRO A 268 13.13 6.46 10.65
CA PRO A 268 13.16 5.76 9.36
C PRO A 268 14.45 5.99 8.58
N ASN A 269 15.01 7.20 8.64
CA ASN A 269 16.29 7.56 8.03
C ASN A 269 17.48 6.71 8.52
N GLN A 270 17.49 6.28 9.79
CA GLN A 270 18.51 5.39 10.32
C GLN A 270 18.31 3.95 9.80
N ILE A 271 17.06 3.50 9.76
CA ILE A 271 16.68 2.18 9.24
C ILE A 271 17.10 2.03 7.78
N LEU A 272 16.87 3.05 6.93
CA LEU A 272 17.22 3.00 5.51
C LEU A 272 18.73 2.76 5.29
N GLY A 273 19.59 3.43 6.05
CA GLY A 273 21.05 3.21 5.97
C GLY A 273 21.45 1.80 6.38
N MET A 274 20.89 1.29 7.49
CA MET A 274 21.14 -0.08 7.95
C MET A 274 20.63 -1.13 6.96
N LEU A 275 19.46 -0.91 6.35
CA LEU A 275 18.90 -1.80 5.34
C LEU A 275 19.77 -1.85 4.08
N LEU A 276 20.27 -0.71 3.60
CA LEU A 276 21.16 -0.67 2.45
C LEU A 276 22.45 -1.48 2.71
N ASP A 277 23.10 -1.24 3.85
CA ASP A 277 24.30 -1.96 4.26
C ASP A 277 24.04 -3.48 4.35
N HIS A 278 22.95 -3.86 5.01
CA HIS A 278 22.53 -5.25 5.16
C HIS A 278 22.26 -5.92 3.81
N LEU A 279 21.49 -5.28 2.91
CA LEU A 279 21.14 -5.83 1.61
C LEU A 279 22.38 -5.99 0.73
N LYS A 280 23.29 -5.01 0.74
CA LYS A 280 24.55 -5.11 0.01
C LYS A 280 25.44 -6.23 0.56
N GLY A 281 25.61 -6.30 1.88
CA GLY A 281 26.46 -7.29 2.53
C GLY A 281 25.94 -8.73 2.43
N THR A 282 24.62 -8.92 2.48
CA THR A 282 24.01 -10.27 2.49
C THR A 282 23.59 -10.78 1.12
N ARG A 283 23.23 -9.90 0.17
CA ARG A 283 22.74 -10.28 -1.15
C ARG A 283 23.66 -9.88 -2.29
N GLY A 284 24.68 -9.05 -2.02
CA GLY A 284 25.57 -8.53 -3.05
C GLY A 284 24.88 -7.60 -4.06
N TRP A 285 23.68 -7.09 -3.75
CA TRP A 285 22.89 -6.27 -4.68
C TRP A 285 23.75 -5.14 -5.30
N GLY A 286 23.72 -5.06 -6.63
CA GLY A 286 24.40 -4.05 -7.42
C GLY A 286 23.45 -2.92 -7.82
N GLY A 287 23.81 -2.19 -8.88
CA GLY A 287 23.00 -1.10 -9.40
C GLY A 287 23.10 0.18 -8.58
N GLY A 288 22.04 0.98 -8.66
CA GLY A 288 21.93 2.29 -8.02
C GLY A 288 21.14 2.29 -6.73
N VAL A 289 21.39 3.31 -5.90
CA VAL A 289 20.60 3.62 -4.71
C VAL A 289 19.83 4.90 -4.96
N ALA A 290 18.50 4.85 -4.92
CA ALA A 290 17.67 6.04 -5.06
C ALA A 290 17.16 6.54 -3.70
N ARG A 291 17.19 7.86 -3.49
CA ARG A 291 16.56 8.51 -2.32
C ARG A 291 15.97 9.87 -2.70
N SER A 292 15.06 10.38 -1.87
CA SER A 292 14.55 11.74 -2.06
C SER A 292 15.49 12.80 -1.47
N VAL A 293 15.34 14.06 -1.89
CA VAL A 293 16.00 15.24 -1.29
C VAL A 293 15.75 15.41 0.21
N ALA A 294 14.67 14.83 0.75
CA ALA A 294 14.33 14.90 2.18
C ALA A 294 14.93 13.74 2.99
N THR A 295 15.50 12.73 2.32
CA THR A 295 16.10 11.55 2.96
C THR A 295 17.54 11.86 3.39
N THR A 296 17.96 11.33 4.53
CA THR A 296 19.29 11.56 5.10
C THR A 296 20.46 11.24 4.14
N HIS A 297 21.54 12.03 4.22
CA HIS A 297 22.82 11.73 3.56
C HIS A 297 23.57 10.54 4.18
N LEU A 298 23.07 9.94 5.27
CA LEU A 298 23.58 8.66 5.76
C LEU A 298 23.50 7.57 4.69
N VAL A 299 22.42 7.58 3.88
CA VAL A 299 22.28 6.64 2.75
C VAL A 299 23.42 6.83 1.74
N ASP A 300 23.81 8.08 1.45
CA ASP A 300 24.92 8.40 0.54
C ASP A 300 26.27 7.95 1.09
N ALA A 301 26.46 8.07 2.41
CA ALA A 301 27.67 7.58 3.07
C ALA A 301 27.79 6.06 2.98
N VAL A 302 26.69 5.32 3.24
CA VAL A 302 26.65 3.86 3.11
C VAL A 302 26.81 3.42 1.65
N ALA A 303 26.15 4.08 0.71
CA ALA A 303 26.30 3.80 -0.71
C ALA A 303 27.74 3.98 -1.19
N ARG A 304 28.39 5.09 -0.82
CA ARG A 304 29.81 5.33 -1.13
C ARG A 304 30.74 4.28 -0.51
N PHE A 305 30.48 3.87 0.73
CA PHE A 305 31.24 2.80 1.37
C PHE A 305 31.18 1.49 0.56
N HIS A 306 30.04 1.22 -0.07
CA HIS A 306 29.81 0.06 -0.92
C HIS A 306 30.10 0.28 -2.42
N ASN A 307 30.63 1.44 -2.81
CA ASN A 307 30.85 1.84 -4.21
C ASN A 307 29.58 1.74 -5.08
N LEU A 308 28.44 2.17 -4.56
CA LEU A 308 27.17 2.25 -5.28
C LEU A 308 26.88 3.69 -5.72
N GLU A 309 26.32 3.86 -6.92
CA GLU A 309 25.84 5.15 -7.41
C GLU A 309 24.58 5.59 -6.66
N VAL A 310 24.45 6.89 -6.39
CA VAL A 310 23.28 7.44 -5.70
C VAL A 310 22.51 8.37 -6.62
N PHE A 311 21.21 8.12 -6.74
CA PHE A 311 20.25 8.92 -7.48
C PHE A 311 19.39 9.72 -6.50
N GLU A 312 19.51 11.05 -6.53
CA GLU A 312 18.67 11.94 -5.74
C GLU A 312 17.43 12.36 -6.54
N THR A 313 16.25 12.20 -5.96
CA THR A 313 14.96 12.54 -6.60
C THR A 313 14.18 13.58 -5.79
N PRO A 314 13.19 14.28 -6.38
CA PRO A 314 12.21 15.03 -5.60
C PRO A 314 11.44 14.14 -4.62
N VAL A 315 10.72 14.75 -3.68
CA VAL A 315 9.89 14.02 -2.71
C VAL A 315 8.71 13.33 -3.40
N GLY A 316 8.53 12.04 -3.11
CA GLY A 316 7.42 11.21 -3.58
C GLY A 316 7.90 9.93 -4.25
N PHE A 317 7.33 8.78 -3.86
CA PHE A 317 7.77 7.46 -4.32
C PHE A 317 7.65 7.29 -5.85
N LYS A 318 6.81 8.07 -6.54
CA LYS A 318 6.68 8.01 -8.01
C LYS A 318 8.01 8.25 -8.75
N TYR A 319 8.89 9.12 -8.25
CA TYR A 319 10.18 9.39 -8.89
C TYR A 319 11.20 8.26 -8.66
N ILE A 320 11.16 7.64 -7.48
CA ILE A 320 11.96 6.44 -7.20
C ILE A 320 11.42 5.25 -8.01
N GLY A 321 10.09 5.16 -8.13
CA GLY A 321 9.39 4.16 -8.92
C GLY A 321 9.77 4.17 -10.40
N GLU A 322 9.98 5.37 -10.97
CA GLU A 322 10.48 5.52 -12.35
C GLU A 322 11.84 4.84 -12.52
N LEU A 323 12.78 5.03 -11.58
CA LEU A 323 14.08 4.35 -11.59
C LEU A 323 13.91 2.83 -11.44
N ILE A 324 13.06 2.37 -10.52
CA ILE A 324 12.78 0.94 -10.32
C ILE A 324 12.19 0.31 -11.59
N SER A 325 11.38 1.05 -12.36
CA SER A 325 10.77 0.53 -13.59
C SER A 325 11.76 0.35 -14.75
N GLN A 326 12.96 0.93 -14.63
CA GLN A 326 14.03 0.86 -15.63
C GLN A 326 15.10 -0.20 -15.28
N ASP A 327 15.06 -0.76 -14.08
CA ASP A 327 15.92 -1.85 -13.58
C ASP A 327 15.41 -3.23 -14.03
#